data_AF-A0A7S3YRU8-F1
#
_entry.id   AF-A0A7S3YRU8-F1
#
_cell.length_a   1.000
_cell.length_b   1.000
_cell.length_c   1.000
_cell.angle_alpha   90.00
_cell.angle_beta   90.00
_cell.angle_gamma   90.00
#
_symmetry.space_group_name_H-M   'P 1'
#
loop_
_entity.id
_entity.type
_entity.pdbx_description
1 polymer ?
#
loop_
_entity_poly.entity_id
_entity_poly.type
_entity_poly.pdbx_seq_one_letter_code
_entity_poly.pdbx_strand_id
1 'polypeptide(L)'
;MVQNDGGKGDVAFHSLDMHGYGEDDTMAHGSVVSSYLKADRSDSTWIFTHWEAVKAMHEGTHLNLFTLEDYGIPYGYSPVLLATESTLDKDPEVVRKTLNALEKGYRFAYDNPIRAAEILVSQAKHPSLDDLSFIEASQLSISDKYLTDVVDDDDEDEGVWGVMELNRWSKWVDFLFEKGIIVDRDGVAVPRDTVQVEALFTNEFLPTYTS
;
A
#
# COMPACT_ATOMS: atom_id res chain seq x y z
N MET A 1 -3.93 -15.27 19.85
CA MET A 1 -4.49 -16.32 18.98
C MET A 1 -5.96 -15.98 18.82
N VAL A 2 -6.35 -15.40 17.69
CA VAL A 2 -7.77 -15.29 17.39
C VAL A 2 -8.25 -16.71 17.13
N GLN A 3 -9.12 -17.20 18.00
CA GLN A 3 -9.82 -18.45 17.78
C GLN A 3 -11.12 -18.13 17.07
N ASN A 4 -11.40 -18.89 16.01
CA ASN A 4 -12.71 -19.06 15.42
C ASN A 4 -13.68 -19.49 16.54
N ASP A 5 -14.47 -18.54 17.05
CA ASP A 5 -15.35 -18.69 18.21
C ASP A 5 -16.78 -19.10 17.84
N GLY A 6 -17.01 -19.45 16.57
CA GLY A 6 -18.30 -20.01 16.16
C GLY A 6 -19.38 -18.97 15.87
N GLY A 7 -19.02 -17.85 15.24
CA GLY A 7 -19.95 -17.22 14.30
C GLY A 7 -20.58 -18.30 13.41
N LYS A 8 -21.87 -18.18 13.06
CA LYS A 8 -22.62 -19.26 12.36
C LYS A 8 -22.03 -19.72 11.02
N GLY A 9 -20.96 -19.07 10.55
CA GLY A 9 -20.34 -19.25 9.24
C GLY A 9 -20.95 -18.35 8.16
N ASP A 10 -21.94 -17.53 8.52
CA ASP A 10 -22.58 -16.58 7.62
C ASP A 10 -21.68 -15.34 7.47
N VAL A 11 -20.82 -15.33 6.46
CA VAL A 11 -19.99 -14.17 6.10
C VAL A 11 -20.74 -13.33 5.06
N ALA A 12 -20.97 -12.06 5.37
CA ALA A 12 -21.45 -11.07 4.41
C ALA A 12 -20.29 -10.15 4.00
N PHE A 13 -19.95 -10.13 2.71
CA PHE A 13 -18.95 -9.20 2.19
C PHE A 13 -19.63 -7.89 1.80
N HIS A 14 -19.13 -6.80 2.38
CA HIS A 14 -19.52 -5.45 2.03
C HIS A 14 -18.32 -4.77 1.36
N SER A 15 -18.33 -4.72 0.03
CA SER A 15 -17.33 -3.94 -0.71
C SER A 15 -17.50 -2.47 -0.40
N LEU A 16 -16.40 -1.82 0.00
CA LEU A 16 -16.36 -0.38 0.24
C LEU A 16 -15.85 0.32 -1.02
N ASP A 17 -16.48 1.41 -1.42
CA ASP A 17 -15.99 2.20 -2.55
C ASP A 17 -14.61 2.79 -2.22
N MET A 18 -13.65 2.61 -3.13
CA MET A 18 -12.26 3.02 -2.95
C MET A 18 -11.67 2.62 -1.57
N HIS A 19 -11.94 1.38 -1.13
CA HIS A 19 -11.53 0.88 0.20
C HIS A 19 -12.06 1.68 1.39
N GLY A 20 -13.20 2.35 1.21
CA GLY A 20 -13.83 3.20 2.22
C GLY A 20 -13.46 4.67 2.10
N TYR A 21 -12.39 5.03 1.37
CA TYR A 21 -11.99 6.44 1.18
C TYR A 21 -12.87 7.18 0.16
N GLY A 22 -13.77 6.49 -0.53
CA GLY A 22 -14.86 7.10 -1.31
C GLY A 22 -16.05 7.54 -0.46
N GLU A 23 -16.11 7.12 0.81
CA GLU A 23 -17.23 7.38 1.72
C GLU A 23 -16.96 8.63 2.57
N ASP A 24 -17.89 9.59 2.55
CA ASP A 24 -17.79 10.85 3.32
C ASP A 24 -17.55 10.60 4.82
N ASP A 25 -18.20 9.58 5.39
CA ASP A 25 -18.09 9.21 6.79
C ASP A 25 -16.68 8.73 7.16
N THR A 26 -16.10 7.84 6.35
CA THR A 26 -14.71 7.40 6.53
C THR A 26 -13.74 8.56 6.35
N MET A 27 -13.97 9.45 5.40
CA MET A 27 -13.11 10.62 5.17
C MET A 27 -13.19 11.61 6.33
N ALA A 28 -14.37 11.80 6.92
CA ALA A 28 -14.57 12.62 8.11
C ALA A 28 -13.86 12.02 9.34
N HIS A 29 -13.92 10.70 9.51
CA HIS A 29 -13.24 10.00 10.59
C HIS A 29 -11.73 9.76 10.33
N GLY A 30 -11.30 9.82 9.07
CA GLY A 30 -9.94 9.53 8.61
C GLY A 30 -9.49 8.09 8.87
N SER A 31 -10.42 7.15 9.06
CA SER A 31 -10.12 5.74 9.37
C SER A 31 -11.36 4.84 9.23
N VAL A 32 -11.21 3.75 8.47
CA VAL A 32 -12.25 2.70 8.38
C VAL A 32 -12.46 1.95 9.71
N VAL A 33 -11.47 1.93 10.61
CA VAL A 33 -11.64 1.38 11.96
C VAL A 33 -12.65 2.22 12.74
N SER A 34 -12.55 3.55 12.61
CA SER A 34 -13.45 4.47 13.33
C SER A 34 -14.85 4.50 12.71
N SER A 35 -14.97 4.50 11.37
CA SER A 35 -16.26 4.58 10.69
C SER A 35 -17.01 3.25 10.56
N TYR A 36 -16.32 2.10 10.61
CA TYR A 36 -16.96 0.78 10.48
C TYR A 36 -16.88 -0.08 11.74
N LEU A 37 -15.67 -0.38 12.24
CA LEU A 37 -15.51 -1.31 13.38
C LEU A 37 -16.08 -0.70 14.67
N LYS A 38 -15.68 0.52 15.01
CA LYS A 38 -16.16 1.21 16.24
C LYS A 38 -17.62 1.64 16.14
N ALA A 39 -18.18 1.66 14.94
CA ALA A 39 -19.58 1.98 14.68
C ALA A 39 -20.49 0.73 14.61
N ASP A 40 -19.96 -0.46 14.95
CA ASP A 40 -20.66 -1.74 14.87
C ASP A 40 -21.27 -2.04 13.48
N ARG A 41 -20.64 -1.53 12.41
CA ARG A 41 -21.07 -1.76 11.02
C ARG A 41 -20.40 -2.97 10.38
N SER A 42 -19.27 -3.41 10.93
CA SER A 42 -18.62 -4.65 10.54
C SER A 42 -17.82 -5.25 11.71
N ASP A 43 -17.67 -6.57 11.72
CA ASP A 43 -16.87 -7.28 12.73
C ASP A 43 -15.37 -7.29 12.37
N SER A 44 -15.03 -7.06 11.11
CA SER A 44 -13.65 -6.97 10.60
C SER A 44 -13.56 -6.02 9.40
N THR A 45 -12.36 -5.52 9.12
CA THR A 45 -12.09 -4.67 7.96
C THR A 45 -10.63 -4.83 7.53
N TRP A 46 -10.33 -4.49 6.27
CA TRP A 46 -8.95 -4.44 5.77
C TRP A 46 -8.41 -3.02 5.93
N ILE A 47 -7.21 -2.91 6.50
CA ILE A 47 -6.56 -1.64 6.82
C ILE A 47 -5.13 -1.56 6.27
N PHE A 48 -4.59 -0.33 6.24
CA PHE A 48 -3.15 -0.10 6.23
C PHE A 48 -2.66 -0.01 7.67
N THR A 49 -1.86 -0.98 8.10
CA THR A 49 -1.39 -1.08 9.50
C THR A 49 -0.68 0.19 9.99
N HIS A 50 0.12 0.81 9.13
CA HIS A 50 0.86 2.03 9.44
C HIS A 50 -0.02 3.29 9.56
N TRP A 51 -1.29 3.22 9.13
CA TRP A 51 -2.26 4.30 9.26
C TRP A 51 -3.33 3.95 10.28
N GLU A 52 -4.28 3.06 9.95
CA GLU A 52 -5.42 2.80 10.81
C GLU A 52 -5.06 2.06 12.10
N ALA A 53 -4.09 1.14 12.09
CA ALA A 53 -3.71 0.45 13.32
C ALA A 53 -2.95 1.40 14.26
N VAL A 54 -2.07 2.24 13.72
CA VAL A 54 -1.40 3.30 14.49
C VAL A 54 -2.45 4.27 15.07
N LYS A 55 -3.40 4.73 14.26
CA LYS A 55 -4.50 5.60 14.73
C LYS A 55 -5.34 4.94 15.81
N ALA A 56 -5.73 3.68 15.62
CA ALA A 56 -6.50 2.93 16.59
C ALA A 56 -5.75 2.84 17.92
N MET A 57 -4.47 2.47 17.91
CA MET A 57 -3.64 2.41 19.11
C MET A 57 -3.49 3.79 19.78
N HIS A 58 -3.30 4.84 18.98
CA HIS A 58 -3.23 6.23 19.45
C HIS A 58 -4.52 6.68 20.15
N GLU A 59 -5.67 6.23 19.66
CA GLU A 59 -6.98 6.44 20.27
C GLU A 59 -7.33 5.43 21.40
N GLY A 60 -6.39 4.58 21.82
CA GLY A 60 -6.61 3.58 22.87
C GLY A 60 -7.46 2.37 22.45
N THR A 61 -7.62 2.14 21.15
CA THR A 61 -8.33 1.00 20.56
C THR A 61 -7.33 -0.12 20.21
N HIS A 62 -7.47 -1.28 20.84
CA HIS A 62 -6.63 -2.45 20.54
C HIS A 62 -7.26 -3.29 19.43
N LEU A 63 -6.49 -3.53 18.36
CA LEU A 63 -6.92 -4.36 17.24
C LEU A 63 -6.31 -5.76 17.33
N ASN A 64 -7.10 -6.76 16.92
CA ASN A 64 -6.56 -8.06 16.54
C ASN A 64 -6.18 -8.02 15.06
N LEU A 65 -4.90 -8.11 14.77
CA LEU A 65 -4.38 -8.03 13.40
C LEU A 65 -4.08 -9.42 12.85
N PHE A 66 -4.36 -9.56 11.56
CA PHE A 66 -4.04 -10.72 10.75
C PHE A 66 -3.35 -10.21 9.49
N THR A 67 -2.20 -10.77 9.17
CA THR A 67 -1.53 -10.46 7.92
C THR A 67 -1.96 -11.47 6.85
N LEU A 68 -1.90 -11.05 5.59
CA LEU A 68 -2.15 -11.97 4.46
C LEU A 68 -1.14 -13.13 4.46
N GLU A 69 0.11 -12.86 4.86
CA GLU A 69 1.18 -13.84 4.95
C GLU A 69 0.87 -14.98 5.95
N ASP A 70 0.21 -14.68 7.07
CA ASP A 70 -0.21 -15.69 8.06
C ASP A 70 -1.09 -16.79 7.45
N TYR A 71 -1.71 -16.52 6.30
CA TYR A 71 -2.61 -17.43 5.59
C TYR A 71 -2.03 -17.88 4.23
N GLY A 72 -0.72 -17.73 4.03
CA GLY A 72 -0.03 -18.16 2.82
C GLY A 72 -0.37 -17.35 1.57
N ILE A 73 -0.90 -16.14 1.74
CA ILE A 73 -1.18 -15.23 0.63
C ILE A 73 0.12 -14.45 0.34
N PRO A 74 0.68 -14.54 -0.88
CA PRO A 74 1.91 -13.83 -1.22
C PRO A 74 1.69 -12.32 -1.21
N TYR A 75 2.75 -11.56 -0.98
CA TYR A 75 2.68 -10.11 -0.99
C TYR A 75 2.53 -9.57 -2.42
N GLY A 76 1.48 -8.77 -2.65
CA GLY A 76 1.31 -7.90 -3.82
C GLY A 76 1.64 -6.44 -3.46
N TYR A 77 2.29 -5.72 -4.36
CA TYR A 77 2.68 -4.32 -4.12
C TYR A 77 1.45 -3.43 -3.88
N SER A 78 1.44 -2.71 -2.75
CA SER A 78 0.42 -1.70 -2.44
C SER A 78 0.96 -0.65 -1.45
N PRO A 79 0.81 0.66 -1.73
CA PRO A 79 0.33 1.24 -2.99
C PRO A 79 1.40 1.14 -4.11
N VAL A 80 1.00 1.42 -5.35
CA VAL A 80 1.90 1.53 -6.51
C VAL A 80 1.68 2.85 -7.26
N LEU A 81 2.72 3.33 -7.93
CA LEU A 81 2.61 4.43 -8.89
C LEU A 81 2.15 3.87 -10.24
N LEU A 82 1.15 4.50 -10.84
CA LEU A 82 0.59 4.10 -12.14
C LEU A 82 0.79 5.20 -13.17
N ALA A 83 1.26 4.82 -14.35
CA ALA A 83 1.27 5.66 -15.55
C ALA A 83 0.68 4.87 -16.72
N THR A 84 0.08 5.58 -17.67
CA THR A 84 -0.41 4.94 -18.92
C THR A 84 0.75 4.75 -19.88
N GLU A 85 0.68 3.72 -20.74
CA GLU A 85 1.66 3.53 -21.84
C GLU A 85 1.84 4.81 -22.66
N SER A 86 0.74 5.51 -22.98
CA SER A 86 0.82 6.79 -23.70
C SER A 86 1.61 7.86 -22.96
N THR A 87 1.63 7.87 -21.62
CA THR A 87 2.45 8.82 -20.84
C THR A 87 3.92 8.44 -20.90
N LEU A 88 4.21 7.14 -20.79
CA LEU A 88 5.57 6.60 -20.87
C LEU A 88 6.20 6.88 -22.24
N ASP A 89 5.44 6.72 -23.31
CA ASP A 89 5.93 6.92 -24.68
C ASP A 89 6.11 8.39 -25.07
N LYS A 90 5.16 9.26 -24.66
CA LYS A 90 5.15 10.66 -25.09
C LYS A 90 6.13 11.52 -24.30
N ASP A 91 6.20 11.28 -22.98
CA ASP A 91 6.91 12.15 -22.05
C ASP A 91 7.87 11.36 -21.13
N PRO A 92 8.71 10.44 -21.64
CA PRO A 92 9.57 9.58 -20.81
C PRO A 92 10.51 10.40 -19.90
N GLU A 93 10.99 11.55 -20.37
CA GLU A 93 11.83 12.45 -19.59
C GLU A 93 11.09 13.10 -18.41
N VAL A 94 9.79 13.37 -18.56
CA VAL A 94 8.97 13.89 -17.46
C VAL A 94 8.79 12.79 -16.42
N VAL A 95 8.52 11.55 -16.86
CA VAL A 95 8.39 10.39 -15.97
C VAL A 95 9.67 10.18 -15.16
N ARG A 96 10.85 10.16 -15.81
CA ARG A 96 12.15 10.01 -15.14
C ARG A 96 12.40 11.13 -14.12
N LYS A 97 12.13 12.39 -14.49
CA LYS A 97 12.30 13.54 -13.58
C LYS A 97 11.36 13.47 -12.39
N THR A 98 10.11 13.06 -12.60
CA THR A 98 9.13 12.88 -11.53
C THR A 98 9.57 11.77 -10.58
N LEU A 99 9.99 10.60 -11.10
CA LEU A 99 10.46 9.50 -10.25
C LEU A 99 11.73 9.87 -9.47
N ASN A 100 12.66 10.64 -10.06
CA ASN A 100 13.82 11.17 -9.36
C ASN A 100 13.43 12.14 -8.23
N ALA A 101 12.44 13.01 -8.45
CA ALA A 101 11.94 13.89 -7.39
C ALA A 101 11.24 13.12 -6.26
N LEU A 102 10.47 12.08 -6.61
CA LEU A 102 9.80 11.22 -5.64
C LEU A 102 10.80 10.42 -4.80
N GLU A 103 11.79 9.80 -5.44
CA GLU A 103 12.86 9.07 -4.78
C GLU A 103 13.56 9.94 -3.72
N LYS A 104 13.93 11.17 -4.07
CA LYS A 104 14.51 12.13 -3.11
C LYS A 104 13.57 12.44 -1.94
N GLY A 105 12.27 12.55 -2.22
CA GLY A 105 11.26 12.78 -1.19
C GLY A 105 11.12 11.60 -0.23
N TYR A 106 11.10 10.37 -0.76
CA TYR A 106 11.03 9.15 0.05
C TYR A 106 12.32 8.89 0.82
N ARG A 107 13.50 9.13 0.25
CA ARG A 107 14.77 9.10 0.99
C ARG A 107 14.79 10.13 2.10
N PHE A 108 14.38 11.37 1.82
CA PHE A 108 14.24 12.39 2.85
C PHE A 108 13.30 11.94 3.99
N ALA A 109 12.18 11.30 3.65
CA ALA A 109 11.21 10.80 4.63
C ALA A 109 11.70 9.57 5.42
N TYR A 110 12.52 8.72 4.79
CA TYR A 110 13.25 7.63 5.44
C TYR A 110 14.23 8.17 6.49
N ASP A 111 15.06 9.15 6.11
CA ASP A 111 16.09 9.74 6.98
C ASP A 111 15.51 10.67 8.05
N ASN A 112 14.39 11.33 7.77
CA ASN A 112 13.82 12.41 8.59
C ASN A 112 12.30 12.22 8.82
N PRO A 113 11.85 11.10 9.42
CA PRO A 113 10.44 10.76 9.51
C PRO A 113 9.61 11.83 10.23
N ILE A 114 10.10 12.38 11.34
CA ILE A 114 9.41 13.46 12.07
C ILE A 114 9.25 14.71 11.20
N ARG A 115 10.31 15.12 10.50
CA ARG A 115 10.26 16.30 9.64
C ARG A 115 9.35 16.09 8.43
N ALA A 116 9.31 14.88 7.88
CA ALA A 116 8.39 14.53 6.81
C ALA A 116 6.92 14.60 7.27
N ALA A 117 6.61 14.13 8.48
CA ALA A 117 5.29 14.27 9.08
C ALA A 117 4.86 15.74 9.22
N GLU A 118 5.74 16.59 9.75
CA GLU A 118 5.48 18.04 9.86
C GLU A 118 5.21 18.69 8.50
N ILE A 119 5.98 18.31 7.46
CA ILE A 119 5.79 18.80 6.09
C ILE A 119 4.41 18.36 5.60
N LEU A 120 4.05 17.08 5.74
CA LEU A 120 2.75 16.55 5.32
C LEU A 120 1.60 17.34 5.93
N VAL A 121 1.60 17.52 7.26
CA VAL A 121 0.57 18.28 7.98
C VAL A 121 0.49 19.73 7.46
N SER A 122 1.64 20.39 7.29
CA SER A 122 1.69 21.79 6.84
C SER A 122 1.19 22.01 5.42
N GLN A 123 1.43 21.05 4.52
CA GLN A 123 1.15 21.18 3.09
C GLN A 123 -0.24 20.66 2.73
N ALA A 124 -0.61 19.46 3.21
CA ALA A 124 -1.85 18.81 2.79
C ALA A 124 -3.10 19.44 3.45
N LYS A 125 -2.98 19.97 4.68
CA LYS A 125 -4.05 20.69 5.39
C LYS A 125 -5.41 19.96 5.41
N HIS A 126 -5.38 18.63 5.38
CA HIS A 126 -6.58 17.80 5.45
C HIS A 126 -6.99 17.60 6.92
N PRO A 127 -8.29 17.60 7.27
CA PRO A 127 -8.74 17.42 8.66
C PRO A 127 -8.25 16.13 9.32
N SER A 128 -8.02 15.06 8.55
CA SER A 128 -7.46 13.80 9.09
C SER A 128 -5.99 13.89 9.52
N LEU A 129 -5.34 15.05 9.33
CA LEU A 129 -3.92 15.32 9.64
C LEU A 129 -3.76 16.35 10.76
N ASP A 130 -4.82 16.61 11.53
CA ASP A 130 -4.87 17.63 12.57
C ASP A 130 -4.03 17.28 13.82
N ASP A 131 -3.86 16.00 14.12
CA ASP A 131 -3.01 15.50 15.19
C ASP A 131 -1.60 15.15 14.68
N LEU A 132 -0.66 16.08 14.81
CA LEU A 132 0.74 15.88 14.42
C LEU A 132 1.38 14.68 15.12
N SER A 133 1.04 14.40 16.38
CA SER A 133 1.66 13.30 17.13
C SER A 133 1.26 11.93 16.56
N PHE A 134 0.03 11.81 16.07
CA PHE A 134 -0.42 10.64 15.32
C PHE A 134 0.34 10.51 13.99
N ILE A 135 0.49 11.61 13.24
CA ILE A 135 1.19 11.58 11.94
C ILE A 135 2.67 11.22 12.11
N GLU A 136 3.33 11.74 13.14
CA GLU A 136 4.70 11.37 13.50
C GLU A 136 4.82 9.87 13.83
N ALA A 137 3.90 9.34 14.64
CA ALA A 137 3.87 7.91 14.97
C ALA A 137 3.63 7.05 13.72
N SER A 138 2.73 7.47 12.83
CA SER A 138 2.46 6.79 11.55
C SER A 138 3.71 6.77 10.69
N GLN A 139 4.36 7.93 10.53
CA GLN A 139 5.55 8.08 9.69
C GLN A 139 6.75 7.29 10.22
N LEU A 140 6.97 7.30 11.53
CA LEU A 140 7.99 6.45 12.18
C LEU A 140 7.72 4.96 11.99
N SER A 141 6.45 4.55 11.93
CA SER A 141 6.10 3.14 11.80
C SER A 141 6.38 2.57 10.40
N ILE A 142 6.41 3.41 9.37
CA ILE A 142 6.53 2.99 7.96
C ILE A 142 7.85 3.40 7.31
N SER A 143 8.60 4.33 7.91
CA SER A 143 9.77 4.94 7.26
C SER A 143 10.80 3.91 6.81
N ASP A 144 11.05 2.89 7.62
CA ASP A 144 11.99 1.80 7.32
C ASP A 144 11.54 0.89 6.14
N LYS A 145 10.30 1.02 5.68
CA LYS A 145 9.73 0.22 4.57
C LYS A 145 9.72 0.96 3.22
N TYR A 146 10.17 2.20 3.16
CA TYR A 146 10.23 2.93 1.89
C TYR A 146 11.36 2.48 0.98
N LEU A 147 12.44 1.96 1.55
CA LEU A 147 13.58 1.41 0.82
C LEU A 147 13.50 -0.12 0.87
N THR A 148 13.80 -0.76 -0.26
CA THR A 148 13.87 -2.21 -0.35
C THR A 148 15.29 -2.69 -0.10
N ASP A 149 15.44 -3.90 0.45
CA ASP A 149 16.74 -4.56 0.63
C ASP A 149 17.35 -5.05 -0.70
N VAL A 150 16.77 -4.67 -1.85
CA VAL A 150 17.40 -4.91 -3.14
C VAL A 150 18.60 -3.97 -3.22
N VAL A 151 19.79 -4.57 -3.24
CA VAL A 151 21.07 -3.88 -3.29
C VAL A 151 21.42 -3.62 -4.76
N ASP A 152 21.84 -2.40 -5.09
CA ASP A 152 22.46 -2.12 -6.40
C ASP A 152 23.91 -2.61 -6.38
N ASP A 153 24.43 -3.11 -7.51
CA ASP A 153 25.75 -3.77 -7.58
C ASP A 153 26.92 -2.84 -7.16
N ASP A 154 26.67 -1.52 -7.06
CA ASP A 154 27.66 -0.48 -6.77
C ASP A 154 27.64 0.05 -5.31
N ASP A 155 26.61 -0.23 -4.50
CA ASP A 155 26.52 0.23 -3.10
C ASP A 155 25.85 -0.82 -2.20
N GLU A 156 26.66 -1.70 -1.61
CA GLU A 156 26.21 -2.89 -0.87
C GLU A 156 25.36 -2.61 0.39
N ASP A 157 25.33 -1.36 0.86
CA ASP A 157 24.80 -0.97 2.17
C ASP A 157 23.55 -0.06 2.14
N GLU A 158 23.06 0.37 0.98
CA GLU A 158 21.90 1.27 0.89
C GLU A 158 20.72 0.66 0.11
N GLY A 159 19.56 0.56 0.76
CA GLY A 159 18.33 0.10 0.12
C GLY A 159 17.86 1.02 -1.01
N VAL A 160 17.13 0.48 -1.98
CA VAL A 160 16.64 1.21 -3.15
C VAL A 160 15.14 1.48 -3.08
N TRP A 161 14.74 2.70 -3.46
CA TRP A 161 13.33 3.08 -3.55
C TRP A 161 12.70 2.63 -4.87
N GLY A 162 11.45 2.16 -4.81
CA GLY A 162 10.57 2.00 -5.97
C GLY A 162 10.81 0.78 -6.87
N VAL A 163 11.90 0.03 -6.66
CA VAL A 163 12.21 -1.17 -7.47
C VAL A 163 11.17 -2.26 -7.23
N MET A 164 10.67 -2.81 -8.33
CA MET A 164 9.77 -3.97 -8.33
C MET A 164 10.47 -5.23 -8.84
N GLU A 165 10.22 -6.37 -8.21
CA GLU A 165 10.83 -7.66 -8.54
C GLU A 165 9.87 -8.53 -9.35
N LEU A 166 10.36 -9.10 -10.47
CA LEU A 166 9.58 -10.00 -11.32
C LEU A 166 9.04 -11.22 -10.54
N ASN A 167 9.88 -11.86 -9.72
CA ASN A 167 9.49 -13.05 -8.96
C ASN A 167 8.32 -12.78 -8.00
N ARG A 168 8.28 -11.59 -7.39
CA ARG A 168 7.21 -11.19 -6.48
C ARG A 168 5.90 -10.97 -7.23
N TRP A 169 5.96 -10.28 -8.37
CA TRP A 169 4.83 -10.16 -9.29
C TRP A 169 4.34 -11.52 -9.77
N SER A 170 5.22 -12.43 -10.17
CA SER A 170 4.84 -13.77 -10.63
C SER A 170 4.09 -14.55 -9.56
N LYS A 171 4.62 -14.59 -8.32
CA LYS A 171 3.95 -15.25 -7.19
C LYS A 171 2.57 -14.66 -6.90
N TRP A 172 2.45 -13.34 -6.93
CA TRP A 172 1.18 -12.66 -6.71
C TRP A 172 0.16 -12.99 -7.81
N VAL A 173 0.56 -12.87 -9.07
CA VAL A 173 -0.29 -13.18 -10.23
C VAL A 173 -0.72 -14.65 -10.19
N ASP A 174 0.21 -15.57 -9.97
CA ASP A 174 -0.07 -17.01 -9.89
C ASP A 174 -1.09 -17.31 -8.79
N PHE A 175 -0.94 -16.71 -7.61
CA PHE A 175 -1.93 -16.83 -6.54
C PHE A 175 -3.33 -16.35 -6.97
N LEU A 176 -3.44 -15.19 -7.64
CA LEU A 176 -4.74 -14.68 -8.11
C LEU A 176 -5.40 -15.63 -9.11
N PHE A 177 -4.63 -16.26 -10.00
CA PHE A 177 -5.13 -17.27 -10.92
C PHE A 177 -5.52 -18.58 -10.21
N GLU A 178 -4.70 -19.06 -9.28
CA GLU A 178 -5.00 -20.26 -8.47
C GLU A 178 -6.29 -20.10 -7.66
N LYS A 179 -6.60 -18.88 -7.21
CA LYS A 179 -7.85 -18.56 -6.49
C LYS A 179 -9.02 -18.22 -7.41
N GLY A 180 -8.83 -18.20 -8.73
CA GLY A 180 -9.89 -17.87 -9.70
C GLY A 180 -10.36 -16.42 -9.61
N ILE A 181 -9.52 -15.51 -9.13
CA ILE A 181 -9.85 -14.08 -8.96
C ILE A 181 -9.80 -13.34 -10.30
N ILE A 182 -8.89 -13.74 -11.19
CA ILE A 182 -8.72 -13.07 -12.49
C ILE A 182 -9.81 -13.54 -13.46
N VAL A 183 -10.80 -12.68 -13.67
CA VAL A 183 -11.89 -12.84 -14.63
C VAL A 183 -12.01 -11.63 -15.55
N ASP A 184 -12.60 -11.82 -16.73
CA ASP A 184 -12.97 -10.72 -17.60
C ASP A 184 -14.23 -9.98 -17.10
N ARG A 185 -14.70 -9.00 -17.87
CA ARG A 185 -15.87 -8.18 -17.52
C ARG A 185 -17.18 -8.97 -17.45
N ASP A 186 -17.23 -10.12 -18.10
CA ASP A 186 -18.39 -11.01 -18.09
C ASP A 186 -18.27 -12.10 -17.01
N GLY A 187 -17.21 -12.05 -16.19
CA GLY A 187 -16.94 -13.01 -15.12
C GLY A 187 -16.33 -14.32 -15.59
N VAL A 188 -15.82 -14.37 -16.83
CA VAL A 188 -15.17 -15.57 -17.38
C VAL A 188 -13.71 -15.58 -16.96
N ALA A 189 -13.24 -16.72 -16.44
CA ALA A 189 -11.85 -16.89 -16.04
C ALA A 189 -10.89 -16.61 -17.21
N VAL A 190 -9.90 -15.75 -16.97
CA VAL A 190 -8.84 -15.47 -17.94
C VAL A 190 -7.86 -16.65 -17.95
N PRO A 191 -7.34 -17.09 -19.11
CA PRO A 191 -6.31 -18.12 -19.13
C PRO A 191 -4.96 -17.57 -18.63
N ARG A 192 -4.29 -18.29 -17.72
CA ARG A 192 -3.03 -17.84 -17.10
C ARG A 192 -1.92 -17.52 -18.11
N ASP A 193 -1.85 -18.27 -19.20
CA ASP A 193 -0.87 -18.14 -20.27
C ASP A 193 -1.05 -16.87 -21.12
N THR A 194 -2.18 -16.16 -20.97
CA THR A 194 -2.42 -14.87 -21.66
C THR A 194 -1.82 -13.67 -20.93
N VAL A 195 -1.40 -13.82 -19.68
CA VAL A 195 -0.82 -12.73 -18.88
C VAL A 195 0.70 -12.85 -18.84
N GLN A 196 1.37 -11.86 -19.43
CA GLN A 196 2.82 -11.66 -19.34
C GLN A 196 3.12 -10.79 -18.13
N VAL A 197 3.78 -11.35 -17.13
CA VAL A 197 3.99 -10.69 -15.83
C VAL A 197 4.96 -9.51 -15.97
N GLU A 198 5.96 -9.65 -16.84
CA GLU A 198 6.95 -8.64 -17.17
C GLU A 198 6.34 -7.37 -17.77
N ALA A 199 5.15 -7.47 -18.35
CA ALA A 199 4.43 -6.33 -18.91
C ALA A 199 3.57 -5.57 -17.86
N LEU A 200 3.45 -6.10 -16.64
CA LEU A 200 2.63 -5.50 -15.58
C LEU A 200 3.35 -4.39 -14.82
N PHE A 201 4.67 -4.28 -14.97
CA PHE A 201 5.47 -3.27 -14.31
C PHE A 201 6.73 -2.94 -15.11
N THR A 202 7.38 -1.81 -14.81
CA THR A 202 8.69 -1.48 -15.37
C THR A 202 9.51 -0.71 -14.34
N ASN A 203 10.81 -1.01 -14.28
CA ASN A 203 11.80 -0.26 -13.51
C ASN A 203 12.61 0.69 -14.41
N GLU A 204 12.34 0.72 -15.72
CA GLU A 204 13.16 1.44 -16.71
C GLU A 204 13.29 2.93 -16.39
N PHE A 205 12.24 3.53 -15.81
CA PHE A 205 12.17 4.96 -15.54
C PHE A 205 12.67 5.36 -14.15
N LEU A 206 13.05 4.40 -13.31
CA LEU A 206 13.60 4.69 -11.99
C LEU A 206 14.96 5.39 -12.10
N PRO A 207 15.37 6.16 -11.07
CA PRO A 207 16.71 6.73 -11.01
C PRO A 207 17.76 5.62 -11.03
N THR A 208 18.82 5.82 -11.80
CA THR A 208 20.04 5.01 -11.71
C THR A 208 20.90 5.57 -10.58
N TYR A 209 21.34 4.71 -9.66
CA TYR A 209 22.28 5.10 -8.61
C TYR A 209 23.69 5.12 -9.21
N THR A 210 24.04 6.21 -9.88
CA THR A 210 25.43 6.43 -10.32
C THR A 210 26.22 7.10 -9.21
N SER A 211 27.28 6.43 -8.78
CA SER A 211 28.36 6.92 -7.89
C SER A 211 28.90 8.31 -8.26
#